data_AF-A0A970CGN1-F1
#
_entry.id   AF-A0A970CGN1-F1
#
_cell.length_a   1.000
_cell.length_b   1.000
_cell.length_c   1.000
_cell.angle_alpha   90.00
_cell.angle_beta   90.00
_cell.angle_gamma   90.00
#
_symmetry.space_group_name_H-M   'P 1'
#
loop_
_entity.id
_entity.type
_entity.pdbx_description
1 polymer ?
#
loop_
_entity_poly.entity_id
_entity_poly.type
_entity_poly.pdbx_seq_one_letter_code
_entity_poly.pdbx_strand_id
1 'polypeptide(L)'
;MRKYSEEPVTLGELSYLLWCTQGVKEIVPAVTTFRTVPSAGSCHAFETYMQVNHVHGLKPGIYRFLALKHALMVIDQEDKLIDKITEACLGQSFIKDAAVVFFWAAVKEGMVWRYGERGYRYLLLDAGHVCQNLYLSALVIEKFIIYRKERVGYSKWKIFWKL
;
A
#
# COMPACT_ATOMS: atom_id res chain seq x y z
N MET A 1 -14.24 13.10 5.92
CA MET A 1 -14.53 11.70 6.28
C MET A 1 -14.22 10.83 5.07
N ARG A 2 -13.30 9.85 5.19
CA ARG A 2 -13.11 8.83 4.15
C ARG A 2 -14.30 7.86 4.23
N LYS A 3 -14.80 7.41 3.08
CA LYS A 3 -15.80 6.34 2.99
C LYS A 3 -15.13 5.20 2.23
N TYR A 4 -15.52 3.95 2.43
CA TYR A 4 -15.02 2.82 1.64
C TYR A 4 -16.20 2.07 1.04
N SER A 5 -15.93 1.30 -0.02
CA SER A 5 -16.95 0.40 -0.57
C SER A 5 -17.02 -0.83 0.32
N GLU A 6 -18.22 -1.35 0.53
CA GLU A 6 -18.42 -2.65 1.18
C GLU A 6 -18.00 -3.82 0.29
N GLU A 7 -17.80 -3.57 -1.01
CA GLU A 7 -17.34 -4.59 -1.94
C GLU A 7 -15.90 -5.00 -1.66
N PRO A 8 -15.63 -6.31 -1.50
CA PRO A 8 -14.28 -6.80 -1.24
C PRO A 8 -13.36 -6.49 -2.42
N VAL A 9 -12.09 -6.26 -2.11
CA VAL A 9 -11.04 -6.19 -3.13
C VAL A 9 -10.75 -7.60 -3.63
N THR A 10 -10.62 -7.78 -4.94
CA THR A 10 -10.25 -9.08 -5.52
C THR A 10 -8.76 -9.36 -5.33
N LEU A 11 -8.37 -10.63 -5.35
CA LEU A 11 -6.96 -11.01 -5.30
C LEU A 11 -6.15 -10.43 -6.48
N GLY A 12 -6.78 -10.29 -7.65
CA GLY A 12 -6.17 -9.68 -8.84
C GLY A 12 -5.86 -8.19 -8.65
N GLU A 13 -6.82 -7.43 -8.11
CA GLU A 13 -6.61 -6.02 -7.77
C GLU A 13 -5.53 -5.86 -6.70
N LEU A 14 -5.56 -6.67 -5.64
CA LEU A 14 -4.52 -6.65 -4.61
C LEU A 14 -3.13 -6.97 -5.19
N SER A 15 -3.04 -8.00 -6.02
CA SER A 15 -1.82 -8.38 -6.74
C SER A 15 -1.29 -7.22 -7.61
N TYR A 16 -2.19 -6.50 -8.29
CA TYR A 16 -1.84 -5.31 -9.06
C TYR A 16 -1.30 -4.18 -8.18
N LEU A 17 -1.95 -3.86 -7.06
CA LEU A 17 -1.46 -2.85 -6.11
C LEU A 17 -0.07 -3.20 -5.55
N LEU A 18 0.15 -4.47 -5.22
CA LEU A 18 1.45 -4.98 -4.74
C LEU A 18 2.52 -4.88 -5.81
N TRP A 19 2.18 -5.22 -7.06
CA TRP A 19 3.07 -5.04 -8.19
C TRP A 19 3.46 -3.56 -8.38
N CYS A 20 2.50 -2.65 -8.37
CA CYS A 20 2.77 -1.23 -8.56
C CYS A 20 3.62 -0.59 -7.44
N THR A 21 3.56 -1.14 -6.23
CA THR A 21 4.30 -0.62 -5.07
C THR A 21 5.66 -1.26 -4.84
N GLN A 22 5.82 -2.57 -5.08
CA GLN A 22 7.07 -3.29 -4.81
C GLN A 22 7.41 -4.38 -5.84
N GLY A 23 6.70 -4.45 -6.97
CA GLY A 23 6.95 -5.43 -8.03
C GLY A 23 8.38 -5.35 -8.60
N VAL A 24 8.95 -6.51 -8.89
CA VAL A 24 10.30 -6.65 -9.45
C VAL A 24 10.20 -6.75 -10.96
N LYS A 25 10.72 -5.74 -11.67
CA LYS A 25 10.74 -5.69 -13.15
C LYS A 25 11.86 -6.52 -13.73
N GLU A 26 13.03 -6.46 -13.11
CA GLU A 26 14.24 -7.10 -13.61
C GLU A 26 15.13 -7.48 -12.43
N ILE A 27 15.80 -8.62 -12.55
CA ILE A 27 16.79 -9.10 -11.60
C ILE A 27 18.12 -9.14 -12.35
N VAL A 28 19.10 -8.36 -11.88
CA VAL A 28 20.47 -8.41 -12.35
C VAL A 28 21.27 -9.24 -11.34
N PRO A 29 21.60 -10.50 -11.63
CA PRO A 29 22.21 -11.42 -10.68
C PRO A 29 23.47 -10.82 -10.04
N ALA A 30 23.62 -11.00 -8.73
CA ALA A 30 24.73 -10.48 -7.92
C ALA A 30 24.89 -8.94 -7.90
N VAL A 31 24.03 -8.17 -8.58
CA VAL A 31 24.14 -6.70 -8.66
C VAL A 31 22.95 -6.04 -7.97
N THR A 32 21.73 -6.21 -8.50
CA THR A 32 20.56 -5.49 -8.00
C THR A 32 19.25 -6.04 -8.56
N THR A 33 18.13 -5.57 -8.02
CA THR A 33 16.81 -5.72 -8.63
C THR A 33 16.32 -4.35 -9.09
N PHE A 34 15.64 -4.27 -10.22
CA PHE A 34 14.88 -3.08 -10.60
C PHE A 34 13.42 -3.28 -10.21
N ARG A 35 12.84 -2.30 -9.51
CA ARG A 35 11.46 -2.35 -9.04
C ARG A 35 10.58 -1.33 -9.74
N THR A 36 9.27 -1.45 -9.57
CA THR A 36 8.28 -0.47 -10.04
C THR A 36 8.42 0.88 -9.38
N VAL A 37 8.90 0.91 -8.13
CA VAL A 37 9.21 2.14 -7.39
C VAL A 37 10.72 2.44 -7.46
N PRO A 38 11.12 3.69 -7.75
CA PRO A 38 12.52 4.10 -7.66
C PRO A 38 12.98 4.11 -6.19
N SER A 39 14.21 3.65 -5.97
CA SER A 39 14.87 3.66 -4.66
C SER A 39 16.31 4.14 -4.79
N ALA A 40 16.76 4.97 -3.84
CA ALA A 40 18.12 5.47 -3.82
C ALA A 40 19.14 4.31 -3.82
N GLY A 41 19.99 4.29 -4.84
CA GLY A 41 21.01 3.24 -5.01
C GLY A 41 20.44 1.83 -5.22
N SER A 42 19.15 1.71 -5.55
CA SER A 42 18.45 0.43 -5.63
C SER A 42 18.58 -0.42 -4.35
N CYS A 43 18.63 0.24 -3.19
CA CYS A 43 18.75 -0.46 -1.90
C CYS A 43 17.46 -1.18 -1.51
N HIS A 44 16.30 -0.73 -2.02
CA HIS A 44 14.98 -1.34 -1.79
C HIS A 44 14.72 -1.63 -0.32
N ALA A 45 15.00 -0.64 0.53
CA ALA A 45 15.00 -0.79 1.98
C ALA A 45 13.61 -1.10 2.57
N PHE A 46 12.53 -0.95 1.80
CA PHE A 46 11.17 -1.16 2.29
C PHE A 46 10.69 -2.60 2.12
N GLU A 47 10.15 -3.12 3.21
CA GLU A 47 9.31 -4.30 3.22
C GLU A 47 7.84 -3.87 3.26
N THR A 48 7.02 -4.41 2.35
CA THR A 48 5.59 -4.18 2.35
C THR A 48 4.89 -5.22 3.20
N TYR A 49 4.18 -4.72 4.19
CA TYR A 49 3.22 -5.48 4.97
C TYR A 49 1.83 -4.90 4.74
N MET A 50 0.83 -5.72 5.00
CA MET A 50 -0.56 -5.32 4.84
C MET A 50 -1.46 -6.03 5.84
N GLN A 51 -2.41 -5.26 6.38
CA GLN A 51 -3.54 -5.78 7.11
C GLN A 51 -4.65 -6.00 6.09
N VAL A 52 -5.07 -7.24 5.92
CA VAL A 52 -6.17 -7.63 5.06
C VAL A 52 -7.42 -7.76 5.94
N ASN A 53 -8.47 -7.04 5.58
CA ASN A 53 -9.78 -7.17 6.20
C ASN A 53 -10.74 -7.83 5.21
N HIS A 54 -10.97 -7.19 4.04
CA HIS A 54 -12.00 -7.60 3.08
C HIS A 54 -11.39 -7.84 1.69
N VAL A 55 -10.74 -9.00 1.51
CA VAL A 55 -10.19 -9.42 0.22
C VAL A 55 -10.73 -10.80 -0.17
N HIS A 56 -11.28 -10.92 -1.37
CA HIS A 56 -11.82 -12.17 -1.87
C HIS A 56 -10.73 -13.24 -1.99
N GLY A 57 -10.93 -14.37 -1.31
CA GLY A 57 -9.99 -15.50 -1.32
C GLY A 57 -8.84 -15.41 -0.32
N LEU A 58 -8.80 -14.40 0.55
CA LEU A 58 -7.85 -14.30 1.66
C LEU A 58 -8.58 -14.22 2.99
N LYS A 59 -8.05 -14.88 4.01
CA LYS A 59 -8.52 -14.72 5.38
C LYS A 59 -8.06 -13.36 5.93
N PRO A 60 -8.84 -12.67 6.77
CA PRO A 60 -8.38 -11.48 7.46
C PRO A 60 -7.09 -11.76 8.26
N GLY A 61 -6.17 -10.79 8.30
CA GLY A 61 -4.89 -10.96 9.00
C GLY A 61 -3.78 -10.05 8.47
N ILE A 62 -2.59 -10.16 9.06
CA ILE A 62 -1.38 -9.50 8.59
C ILE A 62 -0.61 -10.41 7.64
N TYR A 63 -0.23 -9.82 6.52
CA TYR A 63 0.57 -10.47 5.49
C TYR A 63 1.80 -9.64 5.17
N ARG A 64 2.87 -10.32 4.78
CA ARG A 64 4.07 -9.73 4.20
C ARG A 64 4.14 -10.08 2.71
N PHE A 65 4.45 -9.09 1.88
CA PHE A 65 4.66 -9.31 0.45
C PHE A 65 6.11 -9.71 0.16
N LEU A 66 6.28 -10.85 -0.51
CA LEU A 66 7.56 -11.37 -0.97
C LEU A 66 7.77 -10.97 -2.43
N ALA A 67 8.31 -9.77 -2.67
CA ALA A 67 8.45 -9.17 -3.99
C ALA A 67 9.14 -10.08 -5.03
N LEU A 68 10.21 -10.78 -4.66
CA LEU A 68 10.95 -11.68 -5.57
C LEU A 68 10.14 -12.90 -6.03
N LYS A 69 9.20 -13.36 -5.21
CA LYS A 69 8.34 -14.53 -5.52
C LYS A 69 6.95 -14.11 -5.99
N HIS A 70 6.66 -12.81 -5.98
CA HIS A 70 5.31 -12.25 -6.14
C HIS A 70 4.25 -13.01 -5.33
N ALA A 71 4.56 -13.23 -4.04
CA ALA A 71 3.78 -14.09 -3.16
C ALA A 71 3.49 -13.42 -1.81
N LEU A 72 2.47 -13.92 -1.11
CA LEU A 72 2.09 -13.47 0.22
C LEU A 72 2.53 -14.49 1.27
N MET A 73 3.14 -13.99 2.34
CA MET A 73 3.44 -14.75 3.54
C MET A 73 2.51 -14.30 4.65
N VAL A 74 1.83 -15.24 5.29
CA VAL A 74 1.02 -14.95 6.48
C VAL A 74 1.97 -14.67 7.64
N ILE A 75 1.74 -13.55 8.34
CA ILE A 75 2.47 -13.21 9.57
C ILE A 75 1.59 -13.51 10.78
N ASP A 76 0.33 -13.10 10.73
CA ASP A 76 -0.60 -13.25 11.84
C ASP A 76 -2.05 -13.32 11.32
N GLN A 77 -2.87 -14.18 11.90
CA GLN A 77 -4.30 -14.36 11.61
C GLN A 77 -5.11 -14.49 12.91
N GLU A 78 -4.61 -13.94 14.02
CA GLU A 78 -5.34 -13.90 15.28
C GLU A 78 -6.70 -13.20 15.14
N ASP A 79 -7.68 -13.71 15.88
CA ASP A 79 -8.96 -13.04 16.03
C ASP A 79 -8.77 -11.66 16.70
N LYS A 80 -9.52 -10.65 16.22
CA LYS A 80 -9.47 -9.24 16.69
C LYS A 80 -8.16 -8.48 16.42
N LEU A 81 -7.31 -8.97 15.51
CA LEU A 81 -6.10 -8.25 15.10
C LEU A 81 -6.39 -6.82 14.58
N ILE A 82 -7.53 -6.63 13.93
CA ILE A 82 -8.00 -5.33 13.45
C ILE A 82 -8.19 -4.30 14.58
N ASP A 83 -8.62 -4.74 15.76
CA ASP A 83 -8.80 -3.86 16.92
C ASP A 83 -7.45 -3.41 17.46
N LYS A 84 -6.49 -4.33 17.59
CA LYS A 84 -5.11 -4.04 18.01
C LYS A 84 -4.43 -3.03 17.07
N ILE A 85 -4.58 -3.21 15.76
CA ILE A 85 -4.01 -2.28 14.77
C ILE A 85 -4.70 -0.94 14.83
N THR A 86 -6.03 -0.92 14.97
CA THR A 86 -6.78 0.35 15.10
C THR A 86 -6.33 1.13 16.33
N GLU A 87 -6.12 0.46 17.46
CA GLU A 87 -5.57 1.05 18.68
C GLU A 87 -4.15 1.58 18.46
N ALA A 88 -3.27 0.80 17.82
CA ALA A 88 -1.93 1.24 17.44
C ALA A 88 -1.93 2.45 16.50
N CYS A 89 -2.97 2.59 15.67
CA CYS A 89 -3.24 3.76 14.83
C CYS A 89 -4.03 4.86 15.56
N LEU A 90 -3.95 4.94 16.90
CA LEU A 90 -4.60 5.98 17.72
C LEU A 90 -6.14 6.00 17.59
N GLY A 91 -6.76 4.84 17.41
CA GLY A 91 -8.22 4.70 17.35
C GLY A 91 -8.86 5.17 16.05
N GLN A 92 -8.09 5.28 14.96
CA GLN A 92 -8.59 5.75 13.67
C GLN A 92 -9.57 4.74 13.03
N SER A 93 -10.87 5.05 13.04
CA SER A 93 -11.93 4.14 12.60
C SER A 93 -11.80 3.66 11.15
N PHE A 94 -11.23 4.49 10.27
CA PHE A 94 -11.07 4.16 8.84
C PHE A 94 -10.14 2.96 8.59
N ILE A 95 -9.36 2.53 9.59
CA ILE A 95 -8.54 1.31 9.54
C ILE A 95 -9.44 0.08 9.55
N LYS A 96 -10.55 0.12 10.29
CA LYS A 96 -11.52 -0.98 10.35
C LYS A 96 -12.31 -1.10 9.06
N ASP A 97 -12.69 0.05 8.51
CA ASP A 97 -13.52 0.13 7.31
C ASP A 97 -12.73 -0.12 6.00
N ALA A 98 -11.39 -0.05 6.05
CA ALA A 98 -10.55 -0.27 4.87
C ALA A 98 -10.48 -1.76 4.51
N ALA A 99 -10.61 -2.09 3.23
CA ALA A 99 -10.45 -3.47 2.75
C ALA A 99 -9.03 -4.02 2.99
N VAL A 100 -8.02 -3.17 2.78
CA VAL A 100 -6.59 -3.46 3.01
C VAL A 100 -5.90 -2.20 3.51
N VAL A 101 -5.03 -2.33 4.52
CA VAL A 101 -4.17 -1.24 5.01
C VAL A 101 -2.71 -1.62 4.77
N PHE A 102 -1.99 -0.80 4.00
CA PHE A 102 -0.57 -0.99 3.71
C PHE A 102 0.28 -0.31 4.78
N PHE A 103 1.34 -0.98 5.22
CA PHE A 103 2.37 -0.41 6.09
C PHE A 103 3.75 -0.86 5.62
N TRP A 104 4.70 0.08 5.70
CA TRP A 104 6.06 -0.12 5.21
C TRP A 104 7.04 -0.03 6.36
N ALA A 105 7.82 -1.08 6.52
CA ALA A 105 8.94 -1.12 7.45
C ALA A 105 10.24 -0.93 6.65
N ALA A 106 11.15 -0.08 7.14
CA ALA A 106 12.43 0.18 6.49
C ALA A 106 13.58 -0.57 7.19
N VAL A 107 14.29 -1.39 6.43
CA VAL A 107 15.60 -1.96 6.80
C VAL A 107 16.66 -0.92 6.49
N LYS A 108 16.96 -0.08 7.49
CA LYS A 108 17.82 1.11 7.34
C LYS A 108 19.26 0.78 6.98
N GLU A 109 19.73 -0.41 7.32
CA GLU A 109 21.13 -0.84 7.26
C GLU A 109 21.70 -0.68 5.85
N GLY A 110 20.97 -1.11 4.81
CA GLY A 110 21.41 -0.98 3.42
C GLY A 110 21.54 0.49 2.97
N MET A 111 20.62 1.34 3.40
CA MET A 111 20.62 2.75 3.02
C MET A 111 21.68 3.55 3.79
N VAL A 112 21.86 3.27 5.08
CA VAL A 112 22.86 3.93 5.94
C VAL A 112 24.28 3.46 5.58
N TRP A 113 24.47 2.19 5.23
CA TRP A 113 25.77 1.71 4.77
C TRP A 113 26.28 2.49 3.55
N ARG A 114 25.41 2.79 2.58
CA ARG A 114 25.78 3.50 1.35
C ARG A 114 25.82 5.02 1.49
N TYR A 115 24.94 5.59 2.33
CA TYR A 115 24.71 7.04 2.35
C TYR A 115 24.92 7.69 3.73
N GLY A 116 25.35 6.93 4.74
CA GLY A 116 25.52 7.41 6.11
C GLY A 116 24.23 8.04 6.65
N GLU A 117 24.37 9.16 7.35
CA GLU A 117 23.23 9.90 7.93
C GLU A 117 22.23 10.40 6.89
N ARG A 118 22.67 10.64 5.64
CA ARG A 118 21.76 11.05 4.55
C ARG A 118 20.80 9.93 4.17
N GLY A 119 21.10 8.68 4.50
CA GLY A 119 20.25 7.53 4.21
C GLY A 119 18.82 7.71 4.73
N TYR A 120 18.63 8.33 5.90
CA TYR A 120 17.30 8.60 6.44
C TYR A 120 16.44 9.50 5.55
N ARG A 121 17.05 10.50 4.89
CA ARG A 121 16.34 11.38 3.95
C ARG A 121 15.88 10.60 2.72
N TYR A 122 16.73 9.70 2.23
CA TYR A 122 16.39 8.83 1.10
C TYR A 122 15.30 7.83 1.45
N LEU A 123 15.28 7.28 2.67
CA LEU A 123 14.17 6.44 3.13
C LEU A 123 12.84 7.19 3.07
N LEU A 124 12.79 8.45 3.51
CA LEU A 124 11.56 9.25 3.47
C LEU A 124 11.12 9.57 2.03
N LEU A 125 12.07 9.84 1.13
CA LEU A 125 11.77 10.05 -0.29
C LEU A 125 11.24 8.78 -0.95
N ASP A 126 11.90 7.64 -0.69
CA ASP A 126 11.48 6.33 -1.18
C ASP A 126 10.09 5.97 -0.67
N ALA A 127 9.77 6.25 0.61
CA ALA A 127 8.42 6.07 1.15
C ALA A 127 7.37 6.90 0.39
N GLY A 128 7.70 8.15 0.06
CA GLY A 128 6.85 9.02 -0.76
C GLY A 128 6.58 8.43 -2.15
N HIS A 129 7.60 7.87 -2.81
CA HIS A 129 7.43 7.21 -4.11
C HIS A 129 6.51 5.99 -4.02
N VAL A 130 6.68 5.14 -2.99
CA VAL A 130 5.81 3.97 -2.80
C VAL A 130 4.36 4.40 -2.54
N CYS A 131 4.15 5.38 -1.66
CA CYS A 131 2.83 5.91 -1.34
C CYS A 131 2.13 6.49 -2.58
N GLN A 132 2.86 7.25 -3.40
CA GLN A 132 2.31 7.84 -4.62
C GLN A 132 1.90 6.77 -5.64
N ASN A 133 2.73 5.74 -5.82
CA ASN A 133 2.38 4.62 -6.69
C ASN A 133 1.12 3.90 -6.19
N LEU A 134 1.01 3.63 -4.88
CA LEU A 134 -0.21 3.03 -4.32
C LEU A 134 -1.43 3.91 -4.58
N TYR A 135 -1.30 5.21 -4.37
CA TYR A 135 -2.40 6.17 -4.56
C TYR A 135 -2.91 6.20 -6.00
N LEU A 136 -1.99 6.24 -6.97
CA LEU A 136 -2.35 6.23 -8.39
C LEU A 136 -2.94 4.89 -8.82
N SER A 137 -2.37 3.77 -8.38
CA SER A 137 -2.88 2.44 -8.71
C SER A 137 -4.24 2.16 -8.08
N ALA A 138 -4.48 2.65 -6.86
CA ALA A 138 -5.78 2.56 -6.19
C ALA A 138 -6.87 3.36 -6.92
N LEU A 139 -6.50 4.47 -7.58
CA LEU A 139 -7.41 5.24 -8.41
C LEU A 139 -7.80 4.48 -9.69
N VAL A 140 -6.87 3.73 -10.29
CA VAL A 140 -7.12 2.92 -11.50
C VAL A 140 -8.13 1.80 -11.24
N ILE A 141 -8.10 1.18 -10.06
CA ILE A 141 -9.06 0.13 -9.69
C ILE A 141 -10.37 0.69 -9.08
N GLU A 142 -10.54 2.02 -9.04
CA GLU A 142 -11.71 2.72 -8.49
C GLU A 142 -12.05 2.42 -7.01
N LYS A 143 -11.18 1.71 -6.28
CA LYS A 143 -11.38 1.37 -4.86
C LYS A 143 -10.85 2.44 -3.89
N PHE A 144 -10.48 3.63 -4.38
CA PHE A 144 -10.08 4.77 -3.56
C PHE A 144 -11.20 5.80 -3.43
N ILE A 145 -12.02 5.69 -2.39
CA ILE A 145 -13.12 6.64 -2.17
C ILE A 145 -12.61 7.86 -1.39
N ILE A 146 -12.31 8.94 -2.11
CA ILE A 146 -12.38 10.31 -1.57
C ILE A 146 -13.47 11.06 -2.33
N TYR A 147 -14.70 11.06 -1.80
CA TYR A 147 -15.67 12.07 -2.19
C TYR A 147 -15.45 13.33 -1.36
N ARG A 148 -15.11 14.44 -2.03
CA ARG A 148 -15.43 15.78 -1.54
C ARG A 148 -16.36 16.43 -2.55
N LYS A 149 -17.62 16.65 -2.18
CA LYS A 149 -18.60 17.42 -2.96
C LYS A 149 -19.34 18.38 -2.04
N GLU A 150 -19.22 19.68 -2.31
CA GLU A 150 -20.24 20.76 -2.18
C GLU A 150 -19.59 22.15 -2.37
N ARG A 151 -20.26 23.18 -2.94
CA ARG A 151 -21.70 23.40 -3.21
C ARG A 151 -21.98 24.14 -4.54
N VAL A 152 -23.28 24.17 -4.88
CA VAL A 152 -23.97 24.41 -6.16
C VAL A 152 -24.39 25.87 -6.41
N GLY A 153 -24.34 26.28 -7.70
CA GLY A 153 -25.11 27.36 -8.34
C GLY A 153 -24.32 28.05 -9.47
N TYR A 154 -24.84 28.50 -10.62
CA TYR A 154 -26.02 28.17 -11.44
C TYR A 154 -25.51 28.25 -12.90
N SER A 155 -25.01 27.16 -13.47
CA SER A 155 -25.00 26.84 -14.92
C SER A 155 -23.94 25.77 -15.21
N LYS A 156 -24.43 24.53 -15.25
CA LYS A 156 -23.75 23.28 -15.66
C LYS A 156 -22.68 22.72 -14.72
N TRP A 157 -23.12 21.68 -14.00
CA TRP A 157 -22.29 20.55 -13.58
C TRP A 157 -23.02 19.28 -14.01
N LYS A 158 -22.44 18.48 -14.93
CA LYS A 158 -22.92 17.12 -15.22
C LYS A 158 -22.02 16.12 -14.49
N ILE A 159 -22.66 15.36 -13.60
CA ILE A 159 -22.11 14.20 -12.87
C ILE A 159 -22.22 12.99 -13.80
N PHE A 160 -21.39 11.95 -13.68
CA PHE A 160 -21.86 10.54 -13.59
C PHE A 160 -20.68 9.58 -13.37
N TRP A 161 -20.74 8.81 -12.27
CA TRP A 161 -20.68 7.35 -12.26
C TRP A 161 -21.35 6.87 -10.96
N LYS A 162 -22.44 6.13 -11.11
CA LYS A 162 -23.07 5.34 -10.05
C LYS A 162 -23.65 4.10 -10.73
N LEU A 163 -23.01 2.96 -10.45
CA LEU A 163 -23.31 1.60 -10.92
C LEU A 163 -23.12 1.34 -12.42
#